data_AF-A0A914TRJ8-F1
#
_entry.id   AF-A0A914TRJ8-F1
#
_cell.length_a   1.000
_cell.length_b   1.000
_cell.length_c   1.000
_cell.angle_alpha   90.00
_cell.angle_beta   90.00
_cell.angle_gamma   90.00
#
_symmetry.space_group_name_H-M   'P 1'
#
loop_
_entity.id
_entity.type
_entity.pdbx_description
1 polymer ?
#
loop_
_entity_poly.entity_id
_entity_poly.type
_entity_poly.pdbx_seq_one_letter_code
_entity_poly.pdbx_strand_id
1 'polypeptide(L)'
;AIYLYREREQRNWNENNKEVLSRIAKASFPPETIHLSYIHILDLHKDGHIKPHTDSIRYCGNTITGVSLLSDSVMRLRHKDEKDIYIVDLLLKRRSLYKLTGIGRYDFTHEILDQKESNFNGIEIQKDRRISVICRDMPQKEKPPEELEYKPLVENVN
;
A
#
# COMPACT_ATOMS: atom_id res chain seq x y z
N ALA A 1 -9.82 -4.62 10.40
CA ALA A 1 -9.17 -4.52 9.07
C ALA A 1 -8.36 -5.78 8.80
N ILE A 2 -7.48 -6.20 9.71
CA ILE A 2 -6.63 -7.39 9.57
C ILE A 2 -7.03 -8.43 10.64
N TYR A 3 -7.02 -9.72 10.31
CA TYR A 3 -7.42 -10.83 11.17
C TYR A 3 -6.28 -11.84 11.33
N LEU A 4 -6.16 -12.40 12.54
CA LEU A 4 -5.15 -13.41 12.94
C LEU A 4 -3.73 -13.03 12.49
N TYR A 5 -3.23 -11.94 13.06
CA TYR A 5 -1.97 -11.34 12.66
C TYR A 5 -1.20 -10.81 13.86
N ARG A 6 0.09 -10.53 13.63
CA ARG A 6 0.89 -9.66 14.48
C ARG A 6 1.69 -8.72 13.60
N GLU A 7 2.03 -7.55 14.12
CA GLU A 7 2.77 -6.54 13.37
C GLU A 7 3.79 -5.83 14.23
N ARG A 8 4.75 -5.20 13.57
CA ARG A 8 5.64 -4.23 14.19
C ARG A 8 6.06 -3.18 13.19
N GLU A 9 6.35 -2.01 13.70
CA GLU A 9 7.07 -0.96 12.98
C GLU A 9 8.57 -1.10 13.27
N GLN A 10 9.40 -1.08 12.23
CA GLN A 10 10.84 -1.26 12.35
C GLN A 10 11.62 -0.13 11.67
N ARG A 11 12.45 0.54 12.46
CA ARG A 11 13.35 1.60 11.99
C ARG A 11 14.79 1.14 11.81
N ASN A 12 15.30 0.35 12.73
CA ASN A 12 16.72 -0.04 12.75
C ASN A 12 16.92 -1.37 12.04
N TRP A 13 17.71 -1.39 10.97
CA TRP A 13 17.97 -2.58 10.16
C TRP A 13 19.46 -2.88 10.11
N ASN A 14 19.84 -4.16 9.99
CA ASN A 14 21.23 -4.54 9.73
C ASN A 14 21.62 -4.21 8.27
N GLU A 15 22.91 -4.29 7.94
CA GLU A 15 23.42 -3.90 6.61
C GLU A 15 22.80 -4.70 5.47
N ASN A 16 22.66 -6.02 5.62
CA ASN A 16 22.05 -6.87 4.59
C ASN A 16 20.60 -6.47 4.29
N ASN A 17 19.81 -6.15 5.33
CA ASN A 17 18.44 -5.71 5.14
C ASN A 17 18.38 -4.30 4.55
N LYS A 18 19.28 -3.39 4.95
CA LYS A 18 19.37 -2.03 4.37
C LYS A 18 19.61 -2.07 2.87
N GLU A 19 20.46 -2.98 2.38
CA GLU A 19 20.71 -3.13 0.94
C GLU A 19 19.44 -3.54 0.18
N VAL A 20 18.70 -4.52 0.71
CA VAL A 20 17.42 -4.95 0.12
C VAL A 20 16.39 -3.83 0.16
N LEU A 21 16.27 -3.13 1.28
CA LEU A 21 15.39 -1.97 1.42
C LEU A 21 15.75 -0.84 0.46
N SER A 22 17.04 -0.59 0.22
CA SER A 22 17.50 0.38 -0.78
C SER A 22 17.07 -0.02 -2.19
N ARG A 23 17.15 -1.31 -2.54
CA ARG A 23 16.68 -1.83 -3.83
C ARG A 23 15.16 -1.69 -3.99
N ILE A 24 14.40 -2.00 -2.95
CA ILE A 24 12.94 -1.78 -2.91
C ILE A 24 12.64 -0.30 -3.12
N ALA A 25 13.35 0.58 -2.41
CA ALA A 25 13.14 2.02 -2.50
C ALA A 25 13.36 2.52 -3.93
N LYS A 26 14.50 2.17 -4.54
CA LYS A 26 14.87 2.55 -5.92
C LYS A 26 13.90 2.00 -6.98
N ALA A 27 13.32 0.81 -6.77
CA ALA A 27 12.39 0.20 -7.71
C ALA A 27 10.98 0.79 -7.62
N SER A 28 10.59 1.26 -6.43
CA SER A 28 9.20 1.63 -6.17
C SER A 28 8.94 3.12 -6.13
N PHE A 29 9.90 3.93 -5.68
CA PHE A 29 9.67 5.35 -5.43
C PHE A 29 10.58 6.24 -6.30
N PRO A 30 10.11 7.45 -6.66
CA PRO A 30 10.96 8.48 -7.27
C PRO A 30 12.20 8.81 -6.41
N PRO A 31 13.35 9.18 -7.01
CA PRO A 31 14.60 9.43 -6.28
C PRO A 31 14.51 10.41 -5.11
N GLU A 32 13.68 11.46 -5.23
CA GLU A 32 13.53 12.53 -4.23
C GLU A 32 12.43 12.24 -3.18
N THR A 33 11.96 10.99 -3.11
CA THR A 33 10.84 10.64 -2.23
C THR A 33 11.29 10.58 -0.77
N ILE A 34 10.59 11.31 0.09
CA ILE A 34 10.75 11.17 1.54
C ILE A 34 9.97 9.93 1.97
N HIS A 35 10.68 8.94 2.51
CA HIS A 35 10.08 7.70 3.00
C HIS A 35 9.67 7.80 4.47
N LEU A 36 8.69 7.00 4.88
CA LEU A 36 8.47 6.75 6.31
C LEU A 36 9.70 6.04 6.89
N SER A 37 10.24 6.62 7.97
CA SER A 37 11.39 6.05 8.69
C SER A 37 11.09 4.70 9.36
N TYR A 38 9.81 4.41 9.60
CA TYR A 38 9.33 3.15 10.15
C TYR A 38 8.74 2.30 9.03
N ILE A 39 9.31 1.11 8.84
CA ILE A 39 8.85 0.13 7.86
C ILE A 39 7.95 -0.87 8.57
N HIS A 40 6.78 -1.07 7.97
CA HIS A 40 5.73 -1.92 8.53
C HIS A 40 6.02 -3.37 8.21
N ILE A 41 6.15 -4.21 9.24
CA ILE A 41 6.29 -5.66 9.12
C ILE A 41 5.00 -6.29 9.60
N LEU A 42 4.32 -7.00 8.71
CA LEU A 42 3.07 -7.69 8.99
C LEU A 42 3.28 -9.20 8.87
N ASP A 43 2.94 -9.95 9.92
CA ASP A 43 3.00 -11.42 9.97
C ASP A 43 1.59 -11.97 10.10
N LEU A 44 1.08 -12.55 9.02
CA LEU A 44 -0.23 -13.17 8.93
C LEU A 44 -0.11 -14.66 9.25
N HIS A 45 -0.98 -15.16 10.12
CA HIS A 45 -1.21 -16.58 10.29
C HIS A 45 -1.76 -17.20 8.99
N LYS A 46 -1.67 -18.54 8.83
CA LYS A 46 -2.26 -19.24 7.67
C LYS A 46 -3.75 -18.97 7.48
N ASP A 47 -4.47 -18.78 8.59
CA ASP A 47 -5.90 -18.46 8.62
C ASP A 47 -6.16 -16.93 8.70
N GLY A 48 -5.10 -16.12 8.72
CA GLY A 48 -5.18 -14.67 8.76
C GLY A 48 -5.46 -14.07 7.39
N HIS A 49 -6.16 -12.94 7.36
CA HIS A 49 -6.55 -12.25 6.13
C HIS A 49 -6.68 -10.76 6.39
N ILE A 50 -6.75 -9.97 5.32
CA ILE A 50 -6.94 -8.53 5.39
C ILE A 50 -8.21 -8.20 4.64
N LYS A 51 -9.18 -7.53 5.28
CA LYS A 51 -10.42 -7.06 4.64
C LYS A 51 -10.17 -5.88 3.70
N PRO A 52 -11.08 -5.59 2.76
CA PRO A 52 -10.98 -4.45 1.87
C PRO A 52 -10.78 -3.14 2.62
N HIS A 53 -9.71 -2.41 2.28
CA HIS A 53 -9.43 -1.09 2.85
C HIS A 53 -8.54 -0.24 1.93
N THR A 54 -8.49 1.05 2.21
CA THR A 54 -7.53 2.00 1.62
C THR A 54 -6.62 2.56 2.71
N ASP A 55 -5.31 2.63 2.47
CA ASP A 55 -4.39 3.21 3.44
C ASP A 55 -4.67 4.71 3.64
N SER A 56 -4.53 5.16 4.89
CA SER A 56 -4.82 6.53 5.29
C SER A 56 -3.98 7.54 4.52
N ILE A 57 -4.65 8.47 3.83
CA ILE A 57 -4.00 9.60 3.14
C ILE A 57 -3.25 10.53 4.11
N ARG A 58 -3.57 10.50 5.40
CA ARG A 58 -2.90 11.32 6.43
C ARG A 58 -1.51 10.81 6.77
N TYR A 59 -1.23 9.53 6.51
CA TYR A 59 0.01 8.86 6.95
C TYR A 59 0.77 8.19 5.80
N CYS A 60 0.14 8.01 4.64
CA CYS A 60 0.73 7.37 3.47
C CYS A 60 0.55 8.24 2.23
N GLY A 61 1.63 8.51 1.52
CA GLY A 61 1.65 9.24 0.26
C GLY A 61 1.12 8.43 -0.92
N ASN A 62 1.68 8.66 -2.10
CA ASN A 62 1.20 8.13 -3.37
C ASN A 62 1.56 6.64 -3.57
N THR A 63 2.58 6.14 -2.88
CA THR A 63 3.16 4.83 -3.18
C THR A 63 3.15 3.91 -1.97
N ILE A 64 2.50 2.76 -2.14
CA ILE A 64 2.60 1.62 -1.22
C ILE A 64 3.33 0.51 -1.94
N THR A 65 4.39 -0.02 -1.34
CA THR A 65 5.09 -1.18 -1.89
C THR A 65 5.35 -2.20 -0.82
N GLY A 66 5.21 -3.48 -1.14
CA GLY A 66 5.42 -4.54 -0.17
C GLY A 66 6.11 -5.75 -0.78
N VAL A 67 7.06 -6.31 -0.04
CA VAL A 67 7.64 -7.61 -0.35
C VAL A 67 6.84 -8.70 0.34
N SER A 68 6.46 -9.73 -0.40
CA SER A 68 5.79 -10.93 0.13
C SER A 68 6.82 -12.00 0.46
N LEU A 69 6.77 -12.58 1.66
CA LEU A 69 7.70 -13.60 2.16
C LEU A 69 6.94 -14.81 2.70
N LEU A 70 7.67 -15.93 2.81
CA LEU A 70 7.23 -17.24 3.29
C LEU A 70 6.23 -17.97 2.38
N SER A 71 5.07 -17.39 2.09
CA SER A 71 4.01 -18.03 1.31
C SER A 71 3.44 -17.10 0.23
N ASP A 72 2.77 -17.70 -0.74
CA ASP A 72 2.07 -17.00 -1.81
C ASP A 72 0.69 -16.57 -1.29
N SER A 73 0.12 -15.49 -1.86
CA SER A 73 -1.23 -15.03 -1.51
C SER A 73 -1.87 -14.29 -2.67
N VAL A 74 -3.20 -14.15 -2.64
CA VAL A 74 -3.92 -13.29 -3.59
C VAL A 74 -4.27 -11.97 -2.93
N MET A 75 -3.87 -10.87 -3.55
CA MET A 75 -4.37 -9.53 -3.21
C MET A 75 -5.48 -9.16 -4.19
N ARG A 76 -6.65 -8.80 -3.68
CA ARG A 76 -7.76 -8.32 -4.51
C ARG A 76 -7.88 -6.82 -4.38
N LEU A 77 -8.05 -6.16 -5.53
CA LEU A 77 -8.33 -4.74 -5.65
C LEU A 77 -9.77 -4.54 -6.10
N ARG A 78 -10.53 -3.67 -5.44
CA ARG A 78 -11.89 -3.28 -5.86
C ARG A 78 -12.05 -1.77 -5.88
N HIS A 79 -12.58 -1.23 -6.98
CA HIS A 79 -12.86 0.20 -7.08
C HIS A 79 -13.84 0.62 -5.99
N LYS A 80 -13.58 1.73 -5.30
CA LYS A 80 -14.34 2.16 -4.12
C LYS A 80 -15.82 2.46 -4.43
N ASP A 81 -16.12 2.92 -5.64
CA ASP A 81 -17.47 3.31 -6.07
C ASP A 81 -18.16 2.23 -6.93
N GLU A 82 -17.38 1.44 -7.67
CA GLU A 82 -17.87 0.44 -8.66
C GLU A 82 -17.33 -0.96 -8.33
N LYS A 83 -17.57 -1.39 -7.08
CA LYS A 83 -16.92 -2.54 -6.41
C LYS A 83 -17.15 -3.90 -7.08
N ASP A 84 -18.22 -4.02 -7.85
CA ASP A 84 -18.65 -5.26 -8.51
C ASP A 84 -18.29 -5.29 -10.00
N ILE A 85 -17.85 -4.15 -10.55
CA ILE A 85 -17.49 -4.01 -11.97
C ILE A 85 -15.97 -4.04 -12.13
N TYR A 86 -15.25 -3.24 -11.33
CA TYR A 86 -13.80 -3.13 -11.42
C TYR A 86 -13.12 -3.90 -10.29
N ILE A 87 -12.75 -5.15 -10.61
CA ILE A 87 -12.07 -6.08 -9.70
C ILE A 87 -10.79 -6.56 -10.38
N VAL A 88 -9.67 -6.50 -9.66
CA VAL A 88 -8.38 -7.01 -10.13
C VAL A 88 -7.75 -7.87 -9.05
N ASP A 89 -7.42 -9.11 -9.38
CA ASP A 89 -6.64 -9.98 -8.51
C ASP A 89 -5.16 -9.92 -8.89
N LEU A 90 -4.30 -9.89 -7.88
CA LEU A 90 -2.84 -9.90 -8.01
C LEU A 90 -2.29 -11.13 -7.27
N LEU A 91 -1.61 -12.02 -8.01
CA LEU A 91 -0.87 -13.12 -7.39
C LEU A 91 0.43 -12.59 -6.77
N LEU A 92 0.47 -12.55 -5.45
CA LEU A 92 1.64 -12.16 -4.67
C LEU A 92 2.44 -13.41 -4.30
N LYS A 93 3.33 -13.83 -5.20
CA LYS A 93 4.21 -14.97 -4.95
C LYS A 93 5.21 -14.66 -3.83
N ARG A 94 5.70 -15.68 -3.13
CA ARG A 94 6.83 -15.53 -2.21
C ARG A 94 8.01 -14.89 -2.96
N ARG A 95 8.67 -13.93 -2.31
CA ARG A 95 9.77 -13.10 -2.82
C ARG A 95 9.36 -12.17 -3.97
N SER A 96 8.07 -11.88 -4.15
CA SER A 96 7.62 -10.83 -5.07
C SER A 96 7.59 -9.46 -4.40
N LEU A 97 7.69 -8.41 -5.21
CA LEU A 97 7.45 -7.03 -4.83
C LEU A 97 6.16 -6.58 -5.53
N TYR A 98 5.20 -6.03 -4.79
CA TYR A 98 4.06 -5.33 -5.38
C TYR A 98 4.20 -3.82 -5.16
N LYS A 99 3.55 -3.04 -6.02
CA LYS A 99 3.50 -1.59 -5.95
C LYS A 99 2.09 -1.10 -6.31
N LEU A 100 1.47 -0.36 -5.41
CA LEU A 100 0.22 0.35 -5.62
C LEU A 100 0.52 1.85 -5.65
N THR A 101 0.12 2.52 -6.75
CA THR A 101 0.32 3.96 -6.96
C THR A 101 -0.87 4.59 -7.67
N GLY A 102 -1.09 5.89 -7.50
CA GLY A 102 -2.15 6.63 -8.20
C GLY A 102 -3.52 6.00 -7.96
N ILE A 103 -4.27 5.75 -9.04
CA ILE A 103 -5.62 5.16 -9.00
C ILE A 103 -5.64 3.86 -8.16
N GLY A 104 -4.64 2.98 -8.33
CA GLY A 104 -4.57 1.72 -7.58
C GLY A 104 -4.37 1.89 -6.07
N ARG A 105 -3.89 3.05 -5.61
CA ARG A 105 -3.70 3.38 -4.19
C ARG A 105 -4.85 4.20 -3.60
N TYR A 106 -5.48 5.06 -4.41
CA TYR A 106 -6.49 6.01 -3.93
C TYR A 106 -7.93 5.57 -4.19
N ASP A 107 -8.18 4.92 -5.33
CA ASP A 107 -9.54 4.60 -5.77
C ASP A 107 -9.87 3.12 -5.66
N PHE A 108 -8.86 2.28 -5.40
CA PHE A 108 -9.05 0.86 -5.15
C PHE A 108 -8.81 0.52 -3.68
N THR A 109 -9.79 -0.13 -3.08
CA THR A 109 -9.56 -0.90 -1.85
C THR A 109 -8.66 -2.08 -2.17
N HIS A 110 -7.85 -2.50 -1.21
CA HIS A 110 -7.05 -3.71 -1.32
C HIS A 110 -7.31 -4.64 -0.13
N GLU A 111 -7.25 -5.94 -0.40
CA GLU A 111 -7.46 -7.01 0.58
C GLU A 111 -6.51 -8.17 0.31
N ILE A 112 -6.23 -8.98 1.34
CA ILE A 112 -5.54 -10.27 1.19
C ILE A 112 -6.58 -11.33 1.52
N LEU A 113 -6.99 -12.07 0.50
CA LEU A 113 -8.10 -13.02 0.56
C LEU A 113 -7.86 -14.11 1.62
N ASP A 114 -8.90 -14.59 2.27
CA ASP A 114 -8.82 -15.77 3.15
C ASP A 114 -8.72 -17.07 2.33
N GLN A 115 -8.54 -18.23 2.99
CA GLN A 115 -8.36 -19.50 2.27
C GLN A 115 -9.56 -19.85 1.38
N LYS A 116 -10.78 -19.47 1.77
CA LYS A 116 -12.00 -19.85 1.03
C LYS A 116 -12.09 -19.11 -0.30
N GLU A 117 -11.55 -17.89 -0.36
CA GLU A 117 -11.58 -17.04 -1.55
C GLU A 117 -10.23 -16.96 -2.27
N SER A 118 -9.17 -17.57 -1.74
CA SER A 118 -7.79 -17.51 -2.28
C SER A 118 -7.67 -18.28 -3.60
N ASN A 119 -8.14 -17.67 -4.68
CA ASN A 119 -8.11 -18.18 -6.03
C ASN A 119 -7.52 -17.13 -6.97
N PHE A 120 -6.68 -17.55 -7.91
CA PHE A 120 -6.13 -16.71 -8.96
C PHE A 120 -6.26 -17.42 -10.31
N ASN A 121 -7.01 -16.82 -11.23
CA ASN A 121 -7.29 -17.39 -12.56
C ASN A 121 -7.81 -18.84 -12.53
N GLY A 122 -8.72 -19.14 -11.61
CA GLY A 122 -9.29 -20.47 -11.45
C GLY A 122 -8.43 -21.43 -10.61
N ILE A 123 -7.21 -21.06 -10.26
CA ILE A 123 -6.28 -21.89 -9.47
C ILE A 123 -6.36 -21.48 -8.00
N GLU A 124 -6.69 -22.43 -7.12
CA GLU A 124 -6.63 -22.21 -5.68
C GLU A 124 -5.17 -22.00 -5.24
N ILE A 125 -4.94 -20.93 -4.48
CA ILE A 125 -3.65 -20.59 -3.90
C ILE A 125 -3.71 -20.94 -2.42
N GLN A 126 -3.07 -22.05 -2.04
CA GLN A 126 -3.01 -22.50 -0.66
C GLN A 126 -2.33 -21.45 0.23
N LYS A 127 -3.06 -20.98 1.24
CA LYS A 127 -2.51 -20.07 2.24
C LYS A 127 -1.68 -20.83 3.26
N ASP A 128 -0.65 -20.13 3.70
CA ASP A 128 0.19 -20.48 4.84
C ASP A 128 0.68 -19.17 5.48
N ARG A 129 1.40 -19.24 6.60
CA ARG A 129 1.97 -18.09 7.27
C ARG A 129 2.73 -17.20 6.28
N ARG A 130 2.37 -15.92 6.23
CA ARG A 130 2.91 -14.92 5.30
C ARG A 130 3.48 -13.75 6.06
N ILE A 131 4.71 -13.35 5.76
CA ILE A 131 5.26 -12.09 6.23
C ILE A 131 5.29 -11.10 5.07
N SER A 132 4.89 -9.85 5.30
CA SER A 132 5.15 -8.76 4.37
C SER A 132 5.92 -7.62 5.01
N VAL A 133 6.87 -7.08 4.25
CA VAL A 133 7.63 -5.87 4.61
C VAL A 133 7.14 -4.76 3.70
N ILE A 134 6.41 -3.81 4.27
CA ILE A 134 5.67 -2.77 3.55
C ILE A 134 6.34 -1.42 3.77
N CYS A 135 6.72 -0.79 2.67
CA CYS A 135 7.29 0.55 2.63
C CYS A 135 6.27 1.51 2.03
N ARG A 136 6.23 2.72 2.57
CA ARG A 136 5.34 3.80 2.12
C ARG A 136 6.12 5.10 2.04
N ASP A 137 5.71 5.96 1.13
CA ASP A 137 6.17 7.34 1.08
C ASP A 137 5.40 8.22 2.08
N MET A 138 6.03 9.31 2.48
CA MET A 138 5.36 10.34 3.27
C MET A 138 4.21 10.95 2.47
N PRO A 139 3.09 11.32 3.13
CA PRO A 139 2.08 12.14 2.48
C PRO A 139 2.72 13.43 1.97
N GLN A 140 2.47 13.75 0.71
CA GLN A 140 2.82 15.07 0.20
C GLN A 140 1.93 16.07 0.97
N LYS A 141 2.54 17.07 1.61
CA LYS A 141 1.77 18.23 2.05
C LYS A 141 1.10 18.75 0.78
N GLU A 142 -0.22 18.96 0.81
CA GLU A 142 -0.86 19.74 -0.24
C GLU A 142 0.00 20.99 -0.42
N LYS A 143 0.44 21.24 -1.67
CA LYS A 143 0.87 22.60 -1.98
C LYS A 143 -0.32 23.46 -1.56
N PRO A 144 -0.14 24.48 -0.70
CA PRO A 144 -1.20 25.44 -0.53
C PRO A 144 -1.65 25.85 -1.93
N PRO A 145 -2.96 25.97 -2.21
CA PRO A 145 -3.40 26.47 -3.50
C PRO A 145 -2.55 27.70 -3.82
N GLU A 146 -1.98 27.75 -5.03
CA GLU A 146 -1.23 28.90 -5.54
C GLU A 146 -1.91 30.16 -4.99
N GLU A 147 -1.14 30.97 -4.25
CA GLU A 147 -1.63 32.12 -3.51
C GLU A 147 -2.82 32.72 -4.25
N LEU A 148 -4.03 32.60 -3.68
CA LEU A 148 -5.19 33.29 -4.20
C LEU A 148 -4.80 34.76 -4.22
N GLU A 149 -4.46 35.27 -5.40
CA GLU A 149 -4.25 36.70 -5.63
C GLU A 149 -5.55 37.37 -5.19
N TYR A 150 -5.53 37.96 -4.00
CA TYR A 150 -6.61 38.80 -3.53
C TYR A 150 -6.68 39.98 -4.49
N LYS A 151 -7.60 39.92 -5.45
CA LYS A 151 -7.98 41.11 -6.21
C LYS A 151 -8.54 42.10 -5.20
N PRO A 152 -7.99 43.33 -5.11
CA PRO A 152 -8.50 44.33 -4.19
C PRO A 152 -9.99 44.55 -4.48
N LEU A 153 -10.77 44.70 -3.41
CA LEU A 153 -12.17 45.07 -3.50
C LEU A 153 -12.23 46.40 -4.25
N VAL A 154 -12.90 46.39 -5.40
CA VAL A 154 -13.16 47.60 -6.18
C VAL A 154 -13.98 48.52 -5.27
N GLU A 155 -13.39 49.66 -4.87
CA GLU A 155 -14.13 50.73 -4.21
C GLU A 155 -15.14 51.27 -5.23
N ASN A 156 -16.40 50.89 -5.08
CA ASN A 156 -17.49 51.52 -5.80
C ASN A 156 -17.67 52.91 -5.21
N VAL A 157 -17.00 53.89 -5.83
CA VAL A 157 -17.32 55.30 -5.68
C VAL A 157 -18.53 55.58 -6.58
N ASN A 158 -19.68 55.82 -5.97
CA ASN A 158 -20.76 56.65 -6.49
C ASN A 158 -21.43 57.36 -5.32
#